data_AF-A0A542HNF0-F1
#
_entry.id   AF-A0A542HNF0-F1
#
_cell.length_a   1.000
_cell.length_b   1.000
_cell.length_c   1.000
_cell.angle_alpha   90.00
_cell.angle_beta   90.00
_cell.angle_gamma   90.00
#
_symmetry.space_group_name_H-M   'P 1'
#
loop_
_entity.id
_entity.type
_entity.pdbx_description
1 polymer ?
#
loop_
_entity_poly.entity_id
_entity_poly.type
_entity_poly.pdbx_seq_one_letter_code
_entity_poly.pdbx_strand_id
1 'polypeptide(L)'
;MNFAMRPFPDDLVQAQQEWSATYRQLAARPGRTELRRRLRRLSAQVLYHPYWQQRRPSPSAWRELRHLGDSAADVRRRLTG
;
A
#
# COMPACT_ATOMS: atom_id res chain seq x y z
N MET A 1 3.00 21.49 9.70
CA MET A 1 3.76 20.24 9.93
C MET A 1 3.10 19.47 11.08
N ASN A 2 2.35 18.38 10.81
CA ASN A 2 1.82 17.49 11.84
C ASN A 2 2.11 16.04 11.42
N PHE A 3 3.24 15.48 11.84
CA PHE A 3 3.70 14.13 11.45
C PHE A 3 3.51 13.05 12.53
N ALA A 4 2.74 13.29 13.61
CA ALA A 4 2.93 12.51 14.84
C ALA A 4 1.71 11.83 15.50
N MET A 5 0.59 11.57 14.80
CA MET A 5 -0.50 10.75 15.38
C MET A 5 -1.13 9.72 14.42
N ARG A 6 -0.40 9.30 13.37
CA ARG A 6 -0.68 8.05 12.63
C ARG A 6 0.61 7.22 12.59
N PRO A 7 0.59 5.91 12.86
CA PRO A 7 1.80 5.08 12.88
C PRO A 7 2.52 5.02 11.52
N PHE A 8 1.83 5.41 10.43
CA PHE A 8 2.37 5.50 9.08
C PHE A 8 1.85 6.76 8.39
N PRO A 9 2.63 7.36 7.48
CA PRO A 9 2.16 8.47 6.65
C PRO A 9 1.00 8.05 5.74
N ASP A 10 0.05 8.95 5.53
CA ASP A 10 -1.17 8.66 4.76
C ASP A 10 -0.87 8.26 3.32
N ASP A 11 0.15 8.86 2.70
CA ASP A 11 0.62 8.51 1.35
C ASP A 11 1.08 7.04 1.27
N LEU A 12 1.70 6.54 2.34
CA LEU A 12 2.19 5.16 2.43
C LEU A 12 1.02 4.17 2.61
N VAL A 13 0.03 4.54 3.43
CA VAL A 13 -1.19 3.74 3.62
C VAL A 13 -2.00 3.72 2.32
N GLN A 14 -2.13 4.86 1.62
CA GLN A 14 -2.85 4.95 0.35
C GLN A 14 -2.15 4.15 -0.75
N ALA A 15 -0.81 4.23 -0.86
CA ALA A 15 -0.03 3.44 -1.80
C ALA A 15 -0.18 1.93 -1.54
N GLN A 16 -0.23 1.50 -0.28
CA GLN A 16 -0.47 0.10 0.08
C GLN A 16 -1.90 -0.35 -0.23
N GLN A 17 -2.91 0.50 -0.02
CA GLN A 17 -4.30 0.20 -0.43
C GLN A 17 -4.42 0.04 -1.94
N GLU A 18 -3.83 0.96 -2.71
CA GLU A 18 -3.80 0.86 -4.17
C GLU A 18 -3.06 -0.39 -4.63
N TRP A 19 -1.98 -0.78 -3.93
CA TRP A 19 -1.25 -2.00 -4.20
C TRP A 19 -2.12 -3.24 -3.98
N SER A 20 -2.81 -3.34 -2.84
CA SER A 20 -3.72 -4.47 -2.54
C SER A 20 -4.90 -4.53 -3.52
N ALA A 21 -5.49 -3.39 -3.90
CA ALA A 21 -6.55 -3.34 -4.89
C ALA A 21 -6.06 -3.78 -6.29
N THR A 22 -4.90 -3.28 -6.71
CA THR A 22 -4.24 -3.66 -7.97
C THR A 22 -3.89 -5.15 -7.97
N TYR A 23 -3.41 -5.69 -6.85
CA TYR A 23 -3.09 -7.11 -6.69
C TYR A 23 -4.33 -7.98 -6.81
N ARG A 24 -5.45 -7.62 -6.15
CA ARG A 24 -6.72 -8.37 -6.29
C ARG A 24 -7.24 -8.36 -7.73
N GLN A 25 -7.17 -7.21 -8.41
CA GLN A 25 -7.55 -7.11 -9.83
C GLN A 25 -6.64 -7.97 -10.72
N LEU A 26 -5.34 -8.00 -10.42
CA LEU A 26 -4.38 -8.83 -11.14
C LEU A 26 -4.61 -10.33 -10.87
N ALA A 27 -4.91 -10.71 -9.63
CA ALA A 27 -5.21 -12.08 -9.24
C ALA A 27 -6.52 -12.59 -9.88
N ALA A 28 -7.53 -11.72 -10.02
CA ALA A 28 -8.78 -12.05 -10.70
C ALA A 28 -8.64 -12.16 -12.23
N ARG A 29 -7.69 -11.43 -12.83
CA ARG A 29 -7.44 -11.42 -14.29
C ARG A 29 -5.93 -11.39 -14.59
N PRO A 30 -5.27 -12.56 -14.60
CA PRO A 30 -3.87 -12.66 -14.99
C PRO A 30 -3.74 -12.33 -16.48
N GLY A 31 -3.20 -11.15 -16.82
CA GLY A 31 -3.02 -10.76 -18.22
C GLY A 31 -2.85 -9.26 -18.49
N ARG A 32 -3.15 -8.40 -17.51
CA ARG A 32 -2.96 -6.95 -17.68
C ARG A 32 -1.54 -6.52 -17.35
N THR A 33 -0.70 -6.39 -18.38
CA THR A 33 0.65 -5.82 -18.29
C THR A 33 0.66 -4.45 -17.60
N GLU A 34 -0.39 -3.66 -17.79
CA GLU A 34 -0.57 -2.37 -17.13
C GLU A 34 -0.73 -2.49 -15.60
N LEU A 35 -1.47 -3.49 -15.11
CA LEU A 35 -1.63 -3.72 -13.67
C LEU A 35 -0.30 -4.15 -13.04
N ARG A 36 0.51 -5.00 -13.71
CA ARG A 36 1.86 -5.33 -13.23
C ARG A 36 2.78 -4.11 -13.21
N ARG A 37 2.71 -3.23 -14.21
CA ARG A 37 3.48 -1.97 -14.24
C ARG A 37 3.05 -1.04 -13.10
N ARG A 38 1.75 -0.93 -12.86
CA ARG A 38 1.20 -0.12 -11.76
C ARG A 38 1.62 -0.67 -10.40
N LEU A 39 1.56 -2.00 -10.22
CA LEU A 39 2.03 -2.67 -9.01
C LEU A 39 3.53 -2.38 -8.73
N ARG A 40 4.39 -2.47 -9.76
CA ARG A 40 5.82 -2.15 -9.63
C ARG A 40 6.07 -0.68 -9.26
N ARG A 41 5.31 0.25 -9.85
CA ARG A 41 5.40 1.68 -9.50
C ARG A 41 4.98 1.93 -8.05
N LEU A 42 3.86 1.34 -7.61
CA LEU A 42 3.40 1.44 -6.22
C LEU A 42 4.41 0.82 -5.25
N SER A 43 4.96 -0.36 -5.57
CA SER A 43 6.03 -0.94 -4.76
C SER A 43 7.27 -0.05 -4.69
N ALA A 44 7.67 0.60 -5.80
CA ALA A 44 8.76 1.56 -5.79
C ALA A 44 8.45 2.78 -4.91
N GLN A 45 7.24 3.37 -5.02
CA GLN A 45 6.84 4.50 -4.19
C GLN A 45 6.85 4.15 -2.69
N VAL A 46 6.37 2.95 -2.33
CA VAL A 46 6.41 2.49 -0.95
C VAL A 46 7.85 2.21 -0.51
N LEU A 47 8.68 1.53 -1.31
CA LEU A 47 10.06 1.19 -0.95
C LEU A 47 10.99 2.40 -0.87
N TYR A 48 10.87 3.37 -1.78
CA TYR A 48 11.68 4.59 -1.82
C TYR A 48 11.13 5.70 -0.92
N HIS A 49 10.05 5.44 -0.18
CA HIS A 49 9.41 6.46 0.66
C HIS A 49 10.40 6.99 1.71
N PRO A 50 10.50 8.32 1.91
CA PRO A 50 11.42 8.93 2.88
C PRO A 50 11.20 8.43 4.32
N TYR A 51 10.00 7.90 4.62
CA TYR A 51 9.71 7.21 5.87
C TYR A 51 10.66 6.03 6.15
N TRP A 52 10.97 5.21 5.14
CA TRP A 52 11.93 4.10 5.29
C TRP A 52 13.38 4.54 5.25
N GLN A 53 13.65 5.72 4.69
CA GLN A 53 14.99 6.31 4.74
C GLN A 53 15.29 6.83 6.15
N GLN A 54 14.28 7.36 6.85
CA GLN A 54 14.41 7.84 8.23
C GLN A 54 14.32 6.72 9.28
N ARG A 55 13.56 5.65 9.02
CA ARG A 55 13.44 4.48 9.89
C ARG A 55 13.84 3.24 9.11
N ARG A 56 14.91 2.55 9.56
CA ARG A 56 15.30 1.25 8.98
C ARG A 56 14.07 0.35 8.86
N PRO A 57 13.69 -0.09 7.65
CA PRO A 57 12.54 -0.94 7.46
C PRO A 57 12.71 -2.25 8.24
N SER A 58 11.90 -2.46 9.28
CA SER A 58 11.84 -3.74 9.97
C SER A 58 10.83 -4.66 9.25
N PRO A 59 11.05 -5.99 9.28
CA PRO A 59 10.07 -6.95 8.75
C PRO A 59 8.69 -6.82 9.41
N SER A 60 8.63 -6.40 10.68
CA SER A 60 7.40 -6.15 11.41
C SER A 60 6.64 -4.93 10.86
N ALA A 61 7.33 -3.81 10.61
CA ALA A 61 6.71 -2.61 10.03
C ALA A 61 6.15 -2.88 8.63
N TRP A 62 6.83 -3.69 7.81
CA TRP A 62 6.29 -4.15 6.52
C TRP A 62 5.05 -5.02 6.64
N ARG A 63 4.95 -5.81 7.71
CA ARG A 63 3.80 -6.69 7.95
C ARG A 63 2.61 -5.87 8.42
N GLU A 64 2.83 -4.93 9.34
CA GLU A 64 1.81 -4.00 9.84
C GLU A 64 1.26 -3.10 8.73
N LEU A 65 2.12 -2.56 7.87
CA LEU A 65 1.71 -1.81 6.67
C LEU A 65 0.75 -2.62 5.79
N ARG A 66 1.09 -3.89 5.51
CA ARG A 66 0.25 -4.78 4.69
C ARG A 66 -1.11 -5.03 5.34
N HIS A 67 -1.15 -5.28 6.64
CA HIS A 67 -2.41 -5.44 7.39
C HIS A 67 -3.29 -4.18 7.34
N LEU A 68 -2.70 -2.99 7.44
CA LEU A 68 -3.42 -1.72 7.34
C LEU A 68 -4.00 -1.51 5.93
N GLY A 69 -3.21 -1.79 4.89
CA GLY A 69 -3.67 -1.67 3.50
C GLY A 69 -4.80 -2.62 3.16
N ASP A 70 -4.76 -3.86 3.66
CA ASP A 70 -5.83 -4.84 3.44
C ASP A 70 -7.12 -4.49 4.18
N SER A 71 -7.01 -4.03 5.43
CA SER A 71 -8.16 -3.60 6.24
C SER A 71 -8.85 -2.37 5.67
N ALA A 72 -8.07 -1.37 5.22
CA ALA A 72 -8.62 -0.16 4.61
C ALA A 72 -9.21 -0.43 3.21
N ALA A 73 -8.60 -1.32 2.42
CA ALA A 73 -9.17 -1.76 1.14
C ALA A 73 -10.50 -2.50 1.33
N ASP A 74 -10.66 -3.26 2.42
CA ASP A 74 -11.93 -3.89 2.77
C ASP A 74 -13.02 -2.88 3.13
N VAL A 75 -12.69 -1.89 3.96
CA VAL A 75 -13.61 -0.80 4.35
C VAL A 75 -14.04 0.02 3.13
N ARG A 76 -13.11 0.42 2.26
CA ARG A 76 -13.43 1.18 1.05
C ARG A 76 -14.36 0.42 0.10
N ARG A 77 -14.20 -0.90 -0.01
CA ARG A 77 -15.12 -1.75 -0.79
C ARG A 77 -16.53 -1.77 -0.19
N ARG A 78 -16.67 -1.82 1.13
CA ARG A 78 -17.99 -1.82 1.81
C ARG A 78 -18.75 -0.50 1.65
N LEU A 79 -18.03 0.62 1.52
CA LEU A 79 -18.62 1.94 1.31
C LEU A 79 -19.00 2.22 -0.16
N THR A 80 -18.51 1.40 -1.10
CA THR A 80 -18.79 1.57 -2.54
C THR A 80 -19.73 0.48 -3.08
N GLY A 81 -20.40 -0.27 -2.21
CA GLY A 81 -21.29 -1.38 -2.54
C GLY A 81 -22.76 -1.04 -2.36
#